data_AF-A0A7V9GEX2-F1
#
_entry.id   AF-A0A7V9GEX2-F1
#
_cell.length_a   1.000
_cell.length_b   1.000
_cell.length_c   1.000
_cell.angle_alpha   90.00
_cell.angle_beta   90.00
_cell.angle_gamma   90.00
#
_symmetry.space_group_name_H-M   'P 1'
#
loop_
_entity.id
_entity.type
_entity.pdbx_description
1 polymer ?
#
loop_
_entity_poly.entity_id
_entity_poly.type
_entity_poly.pdbx_seq_one_letter_code
_entity_poly.pdbx_strand_id
1 'polypeptide(L)'
;MGYGGKFVEQDQARRLRAEGWTLAEIVAELGMSKSSASIWCRAVEVDVATLDERRRARWEAASHPSRKRPSRLQLEKEAQIVRLRDEGRASVGAMSERDLLIAGTMLSSGEGGKTDGSVNLAKQ
;
A
#
# COMPACT_ATOMS: atom_id res chain seq x y z
N MET A 1 18.12 32.46 -17.77
CA MET A 1 17.04 33.26 -17.15
C MET A 1 17.30 33.36 -15.66
N GLY A 2 17.64 34.55 -15.17
CA GLY A 2 18.04 34.75 -13.77
C GLY A 2 16.83 34.74 -12.84
N TYR A 3 16.85 33.86 -11.84
CA TYR A 3 15.92 33.86 -10.71
C TYR A 3 16.33 34.94 -9.69
N GLY A 4 16.38 36.21 -10.12
CA GLY A 4 16.56 37.33 -9.19
C GLY A 4 15.20 37.67 -8.59
N GLY A 5 14.93 37.29 -7.34
CA GLY A 5 13.81 37.88 -6.61
C GLY A 5 13.17 37.05 -5.49
N LYS A 6 13.37 35.73 -5.43
CA LYS A 6 12.67 34.86 -4.45
C LYS A 6 13.56 34.38 -3.31
N PHE A 7 14.39 35.27 -2.77
CA PHE A 7 15.31 34.92 -1.69
C PHE A 7 14.58 34.56 -0.40
N VAL A 8 13.45 35.22 -0.13
CA VAL A 8 12.62 34.96 1.06
C VAL A 8 11.99 33.57 0.97
N GLU A 9 11.37 33.23 -0.16
CA GLU A 9 10.75 31.92 -0.35
C GLU A 9 11.79 30.80 -0.45
N GLN A 10 12.98 31.09 -0.99
CA GLN A 10 14.09 30.16 -1.02
C GLN A 10 14.59 29.85 0.40
N ASP A 11 14.79 30.87 1.23
CA ASP A 11 15.23 30.68 2.62
C ASP A 11 14.17 29.91 3.43
N GLN A 12 12.90 30.29 3.29
CA GLN A 12 11.79 29.60 3.94
C GLN A 12 11.68 28.14 3.49
N ALA A 13 11.82 27.85 2.19
CA ALA A 13 11.82 26.48 1.68
C ALA A 13 12.96 25.64 2.27
N ARG A 14 14.15 26.23 2.42
CA ARG A 14 15.32 25.56 3.01
C ARG A 14 15.12 25.30 4.50
N ARG A 15 14.58 26.27 5.23
CA ARG A 15 14.24 26.12 6.64
C ARG A 15 13.23 24.99 6.87
N LEU A 16 12.11 25.01 6.15
CA LEU A 16 11.11 23.93 6.24
C LEU A 16 11.72 22.56 5.89
N ARG A 17 12.60 22.53 4.89
CA ARG A 17 13.30 21.29 4.52
C ARG A 17 14.18 20.78 5.66
N ALA A 18 14.95 21.63 6.31
CA ALA A 18 15.79 21.28 7.46
C ALA A 18 14.96 20.79 8.65
N GLU A 19 13.75 21.30 8.82
CA GLU A 19 12.76 20.83 9.82
C GLU A 19 12.08 19.50 9.45
N GLY A 20 12.52 18.83 8.36
CA GLY A 20 12.02 17.51 7.96
C GLY A 20 10.81 17.52 7.01
N TRP A 21 10.36 18.68 6.56
CA TRP A 21 9.23 18.75 5.62
C TRP A 21 9.60 18.14 4.26
N THR A 22 8.65 17.47 3.59
CA THR A 22 8.89 16.99 2.22
C THR A 22 8.67 18.09 1.20
N LEU A 23 9.25 17.92 0.02
CA LEU A 23 9.07 18.85 -1.10
C LEU A 23 7.58 19.07 -1.45
N ALA A 24 6.73 18.06 -1.27
CA ALA A 24 5.31 18.19 -1.55
C ALA A 24 4.58 19.08 -0.52
N GLU A 25 4.96 19.04 0.76
CA GLU A 25 4.43 19.99 1.75
C GLU A 25 4.95 21.40 1.47
N ILE A 26 6.24 21.56 1.20
CA ILE A 26 6.84 22.88 0.93
C ILE A 26 6.19 23.54 -0.30
N VAL A 27 5.92 22.76 -1.35
CA VAL A 27 5.19 23.22 -2.54
C VAL A 27 3.78 23.68 -2.18
N ALA A 28 3.06 22.92 -1.36
CA ALA A 28 1.70 23.26 -0.94
C ALA A 28 1.68 24.51 -0.04
N GLU A 29 2.63 24.61 0.89
CA GLU A 29 2.74 25.69 1.86
C GLU A 29 3.13 27.02 1.19
N LEU A 30 4.13 26.99 0.29
CA LEU A 30 4.68 28.21 -0.30
C LEU A 30 4.11 28.54 -1.69
N GLY A 31 3.16 27.73 -2.20
CA GLY A 31 2.53 27.95 -3.50
C GLY A 31 3.50 27.97 -4.67
N MET A 32 4.60 27.21 -4.59
CA MET A 32 5.68 27.23 -5.59
C MET A 32 5.72 25.97 -6.46
N SER A 33 6.47 26.01 -7.56
CA SER A 33 6.63 24.82 -8.41
C SER A 33 7.50 23.76 -7.72
N LYS A 34 7.22 22.49 -8.02
CA LYS A 34 8.04 21.36 -7.55
C LYS A 34 9.49 21.44 -8.03
N SER A 35 9.71 21.95 -9.24
CA SER A 35 11.06 22.13 -9.79
C SER A 35 11.86 23.16 -9.00
N SER A 36 11.27 24.29 -8.61
CA SER A 36 11.91 25.29 -7.75
C SER A 36 12.24 24.73 -6.37
N ALA A 37 11.27 24.09 -5.70
CA ALA A 37 11.50 23.47 -4.40
C ALA A 37 12.63 22.43 -4.44
N SER A 38 12.65 21.57 -5.46
CA SER A 38 13.69 20.55 -5.62
C SER A 38 15.09 21.15 -5.81
N ILE A 39 15.22 22.24 -6.58
CA ILE A 39 16.50 22.89 -6.81
C ILE A 39 16.99 23.58 -5.53
N TRP A 40 16.13 24.34 -4.86
CA TRP A 40 16.50 25.16 -3.70
C TRP A 40 16.85 24.34 -2.47
N CYS A 41 16.16 23.21 -2.29
CA CYS A 41 16.33 22.32 -1.15
C CYS A 41 17.33 21.18 -1.38
N ARG A 42 17.95 21.10 -2.56
CA ARG A 42 18.86 19.98 -2.94
C ARG A 42 20.02 19.80 -1.97
N ALA A 43 20.61 20.90 -1.51
CA ALA A 43 21.80 20.90 -0.65
C ALA A 43 21.47 21.00 0.85
N VAL A 44 20.19 20.95 1.23
CA VAL A 44 19.78 21.02 2.63
C VAL A 44 19.85 19.64 3.23
N GLU A 45 20.67 19.47 4.26
CA GLU A 45 20.68 18.26 5.09
C GLU A 45 19.36 18.15 5.84
N VAL A 46 18.82 16.93 5.87
CA VAL A 46 17.56 16.63 6.52
C VAL A 46 17.73 15.37 7.35
N ASP A 47 17.26 15.42 8.58
CA ASP A 47 17.15 14.21 9.38
C ASP A 47 16.21 13.20 8.71
N VAL A 48 16.77 12.05 8.35
CA VAL A 48 16.06 10.99 7.64
C VAL A 48 14.96 10.39 8.53
N ALA A 49 15.19 10.31 9.84
CA ALA A 49 14.20 9.77 10.77
C ALA A 49 12.93 10.63 10.80
N THR A 50 13.08 11.94 10.97
CA THR A 50 11.97 12.91 10.93
C THR A 50 11.26 12.90 9.57
N LEU A 51 12.02 12.80 8.48
CA LEU A 51 11.45 12.76 7.13
C LEU A 51 10.58 11.52 6.91
N ASP A 52 11.05 10.35 7.35
CA ASP A 52 10.33 9.10 7.21
C ASP A 52 9.13 8.98 8.16
N GLU A 53 9.22 9.56 9.35
CA GLU A 53 8.06 9.73 10.24
C GLU A 53 6.96 10.58 9.57
N ARG A 54 7.32 11.74 9.01
CA ARG A 54 6.36 12.60 8.27
C ARG A 54 5.78 11.91 7.04
N ARG A 55 6.59 11.13 6.31
CA ARG A 55 6.09 10.32 5.17
C ARG A 55 5.08 9.28 5.63
N ARG A 56 5.36 8.57 6.73
CA ARG A 56 4.45 7.58 7.33
C ARG A 56 3.15 8.23 7.76
N ALA A 57 3.19 9.31 8.54
CA ALA A 57 1.98 10.02 8.98
C ALA A 57 1.09 10.44 7.79
N ARG A 58 1.71 10.90 6.69
CA ARG A 58 0.98 11.27 5.47
C ARG A 58 0.37 10.08 4.74
N TRP A 59 1.12 8.97 4.66
CA TRP A 59 0.62 7.73 4.06
C TRP A 59 -0.53 7.15 4.88
N GLU A 60 -0.44 7.17 6.20
CA GLU A 60 -1.50 6.74 7.11
C GLU A 60 -2.74 7.62 6.94
N ALA A 61 -2.60 8.94 6.95
CA ALA A 61 -3.70 9.88 6.72
C ALA A 61 -4.38 9.70 5.34
N ALA A 62 -3.61 9.31 4.32
CA ALA A 62 -4.13 8.99 2.98
C ALA A 62 -4.71 7.57 2.88
N SER A 63 -4.26 6.64 3.71
CA SER A 63 -4.67 5.23 3.71
C SER A 63 -5.88 4.96 4.60
N HIS A 64 -6.41 5.98 5.29
CA HIS A 64 -7.64 5.86 6.07
C HIS A 64 -8.77 5.25 5.23
N PRO A 65 -9.32 4.08 5.65
CA PRO A 65 -10.31 3.32 4.88
C PRO A 65 -11.57 4.14 4.54
N SER A 66 -11.94 5.09 5.41
CA SER A 66 -13.10 5.97 5.24
C SER A 66 -13.04 6.87 4.00
N ARG A 67 -11.87 7.02 3.36
CA ARG A 67 -11.69 7.85 2.16
C ARG A 67 -11.55 7.07 0.86
N LYS A 68 -11.37 5.74 0.92
CA LYS A 68 -11.22 4.92 -0.30
C LYS A 68 -12.57 4.36 -0.69
N ARG A 69 -13.23 5.01 -1.67
CA ARG A 69 -14.31 4.35 -2.40
C ARG A 69 -13.77 3.06 -3.02
N PRO A 70 -14.40 1.90 -2.79
CA PRO A 70 -13.94 0.65 -3.37
C PRO A 70 -13.92 0.79 -4.89
N SER A 71 -12.84 0.33 -5.50
CA SER A 71 -12.73 0.33 -6.96
C SER A 71 -13.79 -0.60 -7.55
N ARG A 72 -14.17 -0.37 -8.81
CA ARG A 72 -15.08 -1.26 -9.53
C ARG A 72 -14.59 -2.72 -9.52
N LEU A 73 -13.29 -2.94 -9.71
CA LEU A 73 -12.68 -4.28 -9.65
C LEU A 73 -12.84 -4.95 -8.28
N GLN A 74 -12.75 -4.16 -7.21
CA GLN A 74 -12.94 -4.68 -5.85
C GLN A 74 -14.39 -5.11 -5.64
N LEU A 75 -15.36 -4.29 -6.05
CA LEU A 75 -16.77 -4.63 -5.97
C LEU A 75 -17.11 -5.88 -6.81
N GLU A 76 -16.57 -5.97 -8.02
CA GLU A 76 -16.74 -7.15 -8.89
C GLU A 76 -16.13 -8.41 -8.25
N LYS A 77 -14.97 -8.29 -7.59
CA LYS A 77 -14.33 -9.39 -6.86
C LYS A 77 -15.14 -9.83 -5.64
N GLU A 78 -15.67 -8.89 -4.87
CA GLU A 78 -16.54 -9.18 -3.73
C GLU A 78 -17.81 -9.91 -4.18
N ALA A 79 -18.45 -9.44 -5.25
CA ALA A 79 -19.61 -10.11 -5.85
C ALA A 79 -19.25 -11.51 -6.37
N GLN A 80 -18.08 -11.69 -6.98
CA GLN A 80 -17.58 -12.99 -7.41
C GLN A 80 -17.37 -13.93 -6.21
N ILE A 81 -16.80 -13.45 -5.11
CA ILE A 81 -16.58 -14.26 -3.90
C ILE A 81 -17.90 -14.75 -3.31
N VAL A 82 -18.89 -13.85 -3.19
CA VAL A 82 -20.22 -14.21 -2.69
C VAL A 82 -20.84 -15.29 -3.58
N ARG A 83 -20.88 -15.06 -4.89
CA ARG A 83 -21.43 -16.02 -5.85
C ARG A 83 -20.76 -17.39 -5.76
N LEU A 84 -19.42 -17.44 -5.79
CA LEU A 84 -18.67 -18.70 -5.72
C LEU A 84 -18.85 -19.41 -4.38
N ARG A 85 -19.00 -18.66 -3.28
CA ARG A 85 -19.29 -19.23 -1.97
C ARG A 85 -20.66 -19.89 -1.95
N ASP A 86 -21.67 -19.24 -2.53
CA ASP A 86 -23.04 -19.78 -2.58
C ASP A 86 -23.12 -21.00 -3.50
N GLU A 87 -22.48 -20.95 -4.68
CA GLU A 87 -22.32 -22.09 -5.58
C GLU A 87 -21.60 -23.27 -4.89
N GLY A 88 -20.53 -22.98 -4.14
CA GLY A 88 -19.81 -23.98 -3.35
C GLY A 88 -20.68 -24.61 -2.26
N ARG A 89 -21.46 -23.80 -1.53
CA ARG A 89 -22.40 -24.31 -0.52
C ARG A 89 -23.49 -25.19 -1.13
N ALA A 90 -24.04 -24.79 -2.27
CA ALA A 90 -25.08 -25.54 -2.97
C ALA A 90 -24.56 -26.87 -3.54
N SER A 91 -23.33 -26.89 -4.05
CA SER A 91 -22.73 -28.10 -4.64
C SER A 91 -22.23 -29.11 -3.61
N VAL A 92 -21.63 -28.65 -2.52
CA VAL A 92 -21.09 -29.53 -1.45
C VAL A 92 -22.20 -29.97 -0.48
N GLY A 93 -23.17 -29.09 -0.20
CA GLY A 93 -24.23 -29.37 0.77
C GLY A 93 -23.75 -29.42 2.22
N ALA A 94 -24.54 -30.04 3.08
CA ALA A 94 -24.18 -30.25 4.48
C ALA A 94 -23.19 -31.41 4.60
N MET A 95 -22.12 -31.22 5.36
CA MET A 95 -21.10 -32.23 5.61
C MET A 95 -21.24 -32.78 7.04
N SER A 96 -21.14 -34.09 7.19
CA SER A 96 -21.03 -34.72 8.51
C SER A 96 -19.63 -34.54 9.10
N GLU A 97 -19.46 -34.81 10.39
CA GLU A 97 -18.14 -34.83 11.03
C GLU A 97 -17.18 -35.81 10.33
N ARG A 98 -17.70 -36.94 9.83
CA ARG A 98 -16.91 -37.92 9.07
C ARG A 98 -16.43 -37.33 7.74
N ASP A 99 -17.29 -36.59 7.03
CA ASP A 99 -16.92 -35.96 5.75
C ASP A 99 -15.85 -34.88 5.96
N LEU A 100 -16.00 -34.09 7.03
CA LEU A 100 -15.01 -33.08 7.42
C LEU A 100 -13.68 -33.72 7.84
N LEU A 101 -13.72 -34.84 8.58
CA LEU A 101 -12.53 -35.60 8.96
C LEU A 101 -11.79 -36.10 7.71
N ILE A 102 -12.49 -36.75 6.77
CA ILE A 102 -11.91 -37.24 5.53
C ILE A 102 -11.31 -36.08 4.70
N ALA A 103 -12.06 -34.98 4.52
CA ALA A 103 -11.60 -33.82 3.77
C ALA A 103 -10.37 -33.16 4.41
N GLY A 104 -10.36 -33.01 5.74
CA GLY A 104 -9.22 -32.48 6.50
C GLY A 104 -7.99 -33.37 6.42
N THR A 105 -8.15 -34.70 6.54
CA THR A 105 -7.05 -35.65 6.38
C THR A 105 -6.47 -35.61 4.96
N MET A 106 -7.31 -35.52 3.94
CA MET A 106 -6.88 -35.38 2.54
C MET A 106 -6.17 -34.04 2.29
N LEU A 107 -6.69 -32.94 2.82
CA LEU A 107 -6.06 -31.62 2.73
C LEU A 107 -4.69 -31.60 3.42
N SER A 108 -4.60 -32.17 4.61
CA SER A 108 -3.35 -32.31 5.37
C SER A 108 -2.34 -33.22 4.66
N SER A 109 -2.79 -34.29 4.02
CA SER A 109 -1.94 -35.19 3.23
C SER A 109 -1.58 -34.60 1.85
N GLY A 110 -2.30 -33.56 1.44
CA GLY A 110 -2.12 -32.84 0.18
C GLY A 110 -1.20 -31.63 0.28
N GLU A 111 -0.67 -31.32 1.46
CA GLU A 111 0.36 -30.29 1.60
C GLU A 111 1.54 -30.70 0.71
N GLY A 112 2.03 -29.83 -0.16
CA GLY A 112 2.86 -30.26 -1.27
C GLY A 112 3.50 -29.06 -1.95
N GLY A 113 4.68 -29.26 -2.52
CA GLY A 113 5.40 -28.24 -3.27
C GLY A 113 4.91 -28.17 -4.71
N LYS A 114 4.86 -26.95 -5.25
CA LYS A 114 4.78 -26.71 -6.68
C LYS A 114 6.05 -25.99 -7.10
N THR A 115 6.79 -26.59 -8.02
CA THR A 115 7.91 -25.96 -8.74
C THR A 115 7.61 -26.00 -10.24
N ASP A 116 8.34 -25.24 -11.05
CA ASP A 116 8.11 -25.23 -12.50
C ASP A 116 8.22 -26.65 -13.08
N GLY A 117 7.07 -27.18 -13.53
CA GLY A 117 6.96 -28.51 -14.13
C GLY A 117 6.80 -29.69 -13.17
N SER A 118 6.64 -29.48 -11.85
CA SER A 118 6.40 -30.59 -10.92
C SER A 118 5.48 -30.24 -9.74
N VAL A 119 4.70 -31.26 -9.34
CA VAL A 119 3.83 -31.24 -8.17
C VAL A 119 4.19 -32.46 -7.34
N ASN A 120 4.47 -32.26 -6.06
CA ASN A 120 4.63 -33.36 -5.11
C ASN A 120 3.61 -33.21 -3.98
N LEU A 121 3.19 -34.34 -3.42
CA LEU A 121 2.50 -34.37 -2.14
C LEU A 121 3.57 -34.56 -1.06
N ALA A 122 3.39 -33.93 0.10
CA ALA A 122 4.20 -34.16 1.28
C ALA A 122 4.08 -35.65 1.59
N LYS A 123 5.22 -36.33 1.51
CA LYS A 123 5.31 -37.76 1.78
C LYS A 123 4.81 -38.00 3.21
N GLN A 124 3.91 -38.97 3.38
CA GLN A 124 3.80 -39.71 4.63
C GLN A 124 5.07 -40.52 4.87
#